data_AF-A0A952R0U9-F1
#
_entry.id   AF-A0A952R0U9-F1
#
_cell.length_a   1.000
_cell.length_b   1.000
_cell.length_c   1.000
_cell.angle_alpha   90.00
_cell.angle_beta   90.00
_cell.angle_gamma   90.00
#
_symmetry.space_group_name_H-M   'P 1'
#
loop_
_entity.id
_entity.type
_entity.pdbx_description
1 polymer ?
#
loop_
_entity_poly.entity_id
_entity_poly.type
_entity_poly.pdbx_seq_one_letter_code
_entity_poly.pdbx_strand_id
1 'polypeptide(L)'
;MASSQARVNIVLDAEYAEKLRVLADRTHVSPGTLARALLSSALDEADPSARNVAMLLDGIDGAFERAQAGLADIAAGRVIALEDL
;
A
#
# COMPACT_ATOMS: atom_id res chain seq x y z
N MET A 1 -12.90 23.68 -1.38
CA MET A 1 -11.81 23.07 -0.60
C MET A 1 -10.52 23.35 -1.34
N ALA A 2 -9.57 24.05 -0.72
CA ALA A 2 -8.31 24.38 -1.40
C ALA A 2 -7.50 23.10 -1.55
N SER A 3 -7.21 22.69 -2.79
CA SER A 3 -6.24 21.62 -3.05
C SER A 3 -4.88 22.11 -2.58
N SER A 4 -4.38 21.57 -1.47
CA SER A 4 -3.02 21.84 -1.01
C SER A 4 -2.05 21.22 -2.02
N GLN A 5 -1.52 22.02 -2.93
CA GLN A 5 -0.45 21.59 -3.82
C GLN A 5 0.87 21.53 -3.04
N ALA A 6 1.33 20.32 -2.74
CA ALA A 6 2.69 20.08 -2.28
C ALA A 6 3.64 19.94 -3.48
N ARG A 7 4.77 20.67 -3.46
CA ARG A 7 5.86 20.45 -4.41
C ARG A 7 6.90 19.56 -3.75
N VAL A 8 7.25 18.48 -4.43
CA VAL A 8 8.27 17.53 -3.98
C VAL A 8 9.32 17.44 -5.09
N ASN A 9 10.59 17.61 -4.71
CA ASN A 9 11.71 17.39 -5.62
C ASN A 9 12.23 15.96 -5.39
N ILE A 10 12.34 15.19 -6.47
CA ILE A 10 12.78 13.80 -6.43
C ILE A 10 14.07 13.71 -7.23
N VAL A 11 15.08 13.09 -6.62
CA VAL A 11 16.33 12.77 -7.29
C VAL A 11 16.35 11.26 -7.51
N LEU A 12 16.47 10.86 -8.77
CA LEU A 12 16.65 9.47 -9.14
C LEU A 12 18.15 9.21 -9.35
N ASP A 13 18.58 7.98 -9.08
CA ASP A 13 19.88 7.54 -9.54
C ASP A 13 19.90 7.41 -11.08
N ALA A 14 21.09 7.23 -11.64
CA ALA A 14 21.30 7.18 -13.08
C ALA A 14 20.52 6.03 -13.75
N GLU A 15 20.35 4.90 -13.06
CA GLU A 15 19.67 3.73 -13.61
C GLU A 15 18.17 3.98 -13.75
N TYR A 16 17.53 4.47 -12.69
CA TYR A 16 16.10 4.77 -12.71
C TYR A 16 15.77 6.00 -13.56
N ALA A 17 16.66 6.99 -13.63
CA ALA A 17 16.51 8.13 -14.52
C ALA A 17 16.46 7.71 -15.99
N GLU A 18 17.34 6.80 -16.41
CA GLU A 18 17.34 6.28 -17.78
C GLU A 18 16.12 5.40 -18.06
N LYS A 19 15.72 4.54 -17.11
CA LYS A 19 14.48 3.76 -17.22
C LYS A 19 13.26 4.66 -17.41
N LEU A 20 13.13 5.73 -16.63
CA LEU A 20 12.03 6.69 -16.75
C LEU A 20 12.05 7.37 -18.12
N ARG A 21 13.22 7.78 -18.61
CA ARG A 21 13.39 8.41 -19.93
C ARG A 21 12.93 7.49 -21.05
N VAL A 22 13.38 6.24 -21.05
CA VAL A 22 13.01 5.23 -22.06
C VAL A 22 11.50 4.95 -22.03
N LEU A 23 10.89 4.87 -20.84
CA LEU A 23 9.45 4.66 -20.70
C LEU A 23 8.63 5.87 -21.18
N ALA A 24 9.08 7.08 -20.87
CA ALA A 24 8.49 8.33 -21.34
C ALA A 24 8.51 8.42 -22.87
N ASP A 25 9.66 8.10 -23.49
CA ASP A 25 9.81 8.08 -24.95
C ASP A 25 8.84 7.08 -25.61
N ARG A 26 8.74 5.85 -25.06
CA ARG A 26 7.84 4.82 -25.59
C ARG A 26 6.37 5.18 -25.48
N THR A 27 6.00 5.90 -24.41
CA THR A 27 4.62 6.30 -24.14
C THR A 27 4.25 7.65 -24.76
N HIS A 28 5.22 8.35 -25.36
CA HIS A 28 5.06 9.71 -25.90
C HIS A 28 4.57 10.73 -24.84
N VAL A 29 4.98 10.53 -23.59
CA VAL A 29 4.60 11.37 -22.44
C VAL A 29 5.85 12.06 -21.89
N SER A 30 5.69 13.27 -21.32
CA SER A 30 6.83 13.93 -20.69
C SER A 30 7.33 13.12 -19.47
N PRO A 31 8.65 13.03 -19.22
CA PRO A 31 9.18 12.31 -18.06
C PRO A 31 8.58 12.77 -16.73
N GLY A 32 8.33 14.07 -16.57
CA GLY A 32 7.69 14.62 -15.36
C GLY A 32 6.24 14.19 -15.19
N THR A 33 5.47 14.10 -16.28
CA THR A 33 4.09 13.60 -16.25
C THR A 33 4.06 12.11 -15.90
N LEU A 34 4.95 11.31 -16.52
CA LEU A 34 5.04 9.89 -16.24
C LEU A 34 5.50 9.63 -14.80
N ALA A 35 6.50 10.36 -14.31
CA ALA A 35 6.97 10.26 -12.93
C ALA A 35 5.85 10.57 -11.93
N ARG A 36 5.03 11.60 -12.20
CA ARG A 36 3.89 11.93 -11.34
C ARG A 36 2.86 10.80 -11.30
N ALA A 37 2.55 10.19 -12.45
CA ALA A 37 1.59 9.08 -12.52
C ALA A 37 2.12 7.84 -11.78
N LEU A 38 3.40 7.50 -11.99
CA LEU A 38 4.05 6.38 -11.30
C LEU A 38 4.10 6.59 -9.79
N LEU A 39 4.46 7.80 -9.33
CA LEU A 39 4.46 8.12 -7.91
C LEU A 39 3.06 8.02 -7.30
N SER A 40 2.03 8.49 -7.99
CA SER A 40 0.64 8.37 -7.52
C SER A 40 0.26 6.90 -7.33
N SER A 41 0.51 6.05 -8.33
CA SER A 41 0.23 4.60 -8.25
C SER A 41 0.99 3.94 -7.11
N ALA A 42 2.28 4.26 -6.95
CA ALA A 42 3.10 3.71 -5.88
C ALA A 42 2.61 4.13 -4.49
N LEU A 43 2.08 5.36 -4.35
CA LEU A 43 1.46 5.82 -3.10
C LEU A 43 0.13 5.10 -2.82
N ASP A 44 -0.69 4.87 -3.85
CA ASP A 44 -1.94 4.13 -3.73
C ASP A 44 -1.71 2.65 -3.35
N GLU A 45 -0.64 2.05 -3.88
CA GLU A 45 -0.21 0.68 -3.55
C GLU A 45 0.44 0.59 -2.16
N ALA A 46 1.20 1.61 -1.78
CA ALA A 46 1.84 1.70 -0.47
C ALA A 46 0.87 2.08 0.65
N ASP A 47 -0.37 2.50 0.33
CA ASP A 47 -1.42 2.76 1.32
C ASP A 47 -2.01 1.43 1.84
N PRO A 48 -1.72 1.04 3.09
CA PRO A 48 -2.40 -0.07 3.75
C PRO A 48 -3.79 0.40 4.18
N SER A 49 -4.62 0.81 3.22
CA SER A 49 -5.95 1.30 3.53
C SER A 49 -6.76 0.18 4.19
N ALA A 50 -7.61 0.53 5.16
CA ALA A 50 -8.50 -0.42 5.82
C ALA A 50 -9.37 -1.19 4.81
N ARG A 51 -9.66 -0.60 3.65
CA ARG A 51 -10.36 -1.25 2.53
C ARG A 51 -9.52 -2.35 1.89
N ASN A 52 -8.22 -2.14 1.67
CA ASN A 52 -7.32 -3.15 1.10
C ASN A 52 -7.13 -4.31 2.08
N VAL A 53 -6.97 -4.02 3.37
CA VAL A 53 -6.86 -5.04 4.43
C VAL A 53 -8.15 -5.83 4.56
N ALA A 54 -9.31 -5.16 4.62
CA ALA A 54 -10.61 -5.83 4.70
C ALA A 54 -10.87 -6.73 3.49
N MET A 55 -10.62 -6.24 2.26
CA MET A 55 -10.76 -7.04 1.04
C MET A 55 -9.86 -8.29 1.07
N LEU A 56 -8.64 -8.17 1.60
CA LEU A 56 -7.69 -9.27 1.69
C LEU A 56 -8.13 -10.30 2.75
N LEU A 57 -8.66 -9.84 3.89
CA LEU A 57 -9.22 -10.69 4.93
C LEU A 57 -10.54 -11.37 4.51
N ASP A 58 -11.40 -10.66 3.77
CA ASP A 58 -12.66 -11.19 3.24
C ASP A 58 -12.42 -12.26 2.16
N GLY A 59 -11.25 -12.29 1.52
CA GLY A 59 -10.83 -13.35 0.61
C GLY A 59 -10.36 -14.64 1.31
N ILE A 60 -10.23 -14.63 2.64
CA ILE A 60 -9.85 -15.81 3.42
C ILE A 60 -11.12 -16.40 4.04
N ASP A 61 -11.55 -17.55 3.52
CA ASP A 61 -12.75 -18.25 4.00
C ASP A 61 -12.76 -18.37 5.54
N GLY A 62 -13.83 -17.87 6.16
CA GLY A 62 -14.05 -17.92 7.61
C GLY A 62 -13.15 -17.02 8.45
N ALA A 63 -12.39 -16.08 7.86
CA ALA A 63 -11.49 -15.22 8.62
C ALA A 63 -12.22 -14.33 9.63
N PHE A 64 -13.40 -13.83 9.28
CA PHE A 64 -14.19 -13.01 10.19
C PHE A 64 -14.67 -13.79 11.41
N GLU A 65 -15.20 -15.01 11.21
CA GLU A 65 -15.66 -15.89 12.28
C GLU A 65 -14.50 -16.31 13.18
N ARG A 66 -13.34 -16.62 12.60
CA ARG A 66 -12.12 -16.93 13.37
C ARG A 66 -11.63 -15.73 14.18
N ALA A 67 -11.66 -14.53 13.62
CA ALA A 67 -11.29 -13.31 14.35
C ALA A 67 -12.24 -13.05 15.53
N GLN A 68 -13.55 -13.22 15.34
CA GLN A 68 -14.52 -13.12 16.43
C GLN A 68 -14.34 -14.21 17.50
N ALA A 69 -14.02 -15.44 17.10
CA ALA A 69 -13.70 -16.51 18.05
C ALA A 69 -12.47 -16.17 18.90
N GLY A 70 -11.42 -15.61 18.30
CA GLY A 70 -10.24 -15.15 19.02
C GLY A 70 -10.54 -14.05 20.05
N LEU A 71 -11.44 -13.10 19.72
CA LEU A 71 -11.92 -12.11 20.68
C LEU A 71 -12.66 -12.76 21.86
N ALA A 72 -13.47 -13.78 21.60
CA ALA A 72 -14.15 -14.53 22.64
C ALA A 72 -13.18 -15.37 23.50
N ASP A 73 -12.10 -15.89 22.92
CA ASP A 73 -11.04 -16.59 23.64
C ASP A 73 -10.26 -15.64 24.55
N ILE A 74 -9.92 -14.45 24.08
CA ILE A 74 -9.29 -13.39 24.90
C ILE A 74 -10.21 -13.04 26.08
N ALA A 75 -11.48 -12.78 25.83
CA ALA A 75 -12.45 -12.43 26.87
C ALA A 75 -12.62 -13.55 27.91
N ALA A 76 -12.48 -14.80 27.49
CA ALA A 76 -12.55 -15.97 28.36
C ALA A 76 -11.21 -16.38 28.99
N GLY A 77 -10.13 -15.65 28.71
CA GLY A 77 -8.78 -15.97 29.21
C GLY A 77 -8.17 -17.24 28.60
N ARG A 78 -8.69 -17.73 27.47
CA ARG A 78 -8.16 -18.89 26.73
C ARG A 78 -7.02 -18.48 25.80
N VAL A 79 -6.01 -17.84 26.37
CA VAL A 79 -4.81 -17.36 25.67
C VAL A 79 -3.57 -17.86 26.39
N ILE A 80 -2.48 -18.03 25.66
CA ILE A 80 -1.15 -18.30 26.22
C ILE A 80 -0.27 -17.07 26.02
N ALA A 81 0.68 -16.85 26.94
CA ALA A 81 1.66 -15.79 26.76
C ALA A 81 2.57 -16.14 25.58
N LEU A 82 3.11 -15.13 24.89
CA LEU A 82 3.90 -15.36 23.69
C LEU A 82 5.21 -16.08 24.02
N GLU A 83 5.75 -15.85 25.21
CA GLU A 83 6.89 -16.55 25.80
C GLU A 83 6.63 -18.03 26.12
N ASP A 84 5.36 -18.46 26.16
CA ASP A 84 4.95 -19.83 26.47
C ASP A 84 4.54 -20.65 25.21
N LEU A 85 4.70 -20.08 24.01
CA LEU A 85 4.40 -20.70 22.70
C LEU A 85 5.54 -21.59 22.22
#